data_AF-A0A2V9Y119-F1
#
_entry.id   AF-A0A2V9Y119-F1
#
_cell.length_a   1.000
_cell.length_b   1.000
_cell.length_c   1.000
_cell.angle_alpha   90.00
_cell.angle_beta   90.00
_cell.angle_gamma   90.00
#
_symmetry.space_group_name_H-M   'P 1'
#
loop_
_entity.id
_entity.type
_entity.pdbx_description
1 polymer ?
#
loop_
_entity_poly.entity_id
_entity_poly.type
_entity_poly.pdbx_seq_one_letter_code
_entity_poly.pdbx_strand_id
1 'polypeptide(L)'
;MEPSPSRLQLRFVQASYAMVAVVSALLIYRRYLQYVRNPQDVAASSGMYAGGDLLLEIFICFLFLAPTVALMLVIRKSESAYTAYAKVLLGLSLTAPLSVGLLTIPVLNQWYWGDAIIFRLFAMPLVVVVLIFSRWLTRFARARRLISYALLIEGLTFIAVIAGLFLFSKGGYG
;
A
#
# COMPACT_ATOMS: atom_id res chain seq x y z
N MET A 1 -8.39 0.23 -34.18
CA MET A 1 -7.37 -0.54 -33.42
C MET A 1 -7.06 0.24 -32.16
N GLU A 2 -7.19 -0.34 -30.97
CA GLU A 2 -6.74 0.34 -29.75
C GLU A 2 -5.22 0.54 -29.81
N PRO A 3 -4.70 1.72 -29.46
CA PRO A 3 -3.26 1.93 -29.39
C PRO A 3 -2.70 1.06 -28.25
N SER A 4 -1.93 0.05 -28.63
CA SER A 4 -1.25 -0.81 -27.66
C SER A 4 -0.03 -0.10 -27.07
N PRO A 5 0.21 -0.21 -25.76
CA PRO A 5 1.40 0.37 -25.15
C PRO A 5 2.66 -0.29 -25.71
N SER A 6 3.72 0.51 -25.91
CA SER A 6 5.00 -0.01 -26.40
C SER A 6 5.58 -1.03 -25.41
N ARG A 7 5.95 -2.21 -25.90
CA ARG A 7 6.59 -3.26 -25.09
C ARG A 7 7.86 -2.77 -24.40
N LEU A 8 8.61 -1.88 -25.06
CA LEU A 8 9.82 -1.28 -24.51
C LEU A 8 9.49 -0.39 -23.29
N GLN A 9 8.46 0.46 -23.40
CA GLN A 9 8.03 1.32 -22.28
C GLN A 9 7.55 0.50 -21.08
N LEU A 10 6.79 -0.58 -21.33
CA LEU A 10 6.37 -1.49 -20.27
C LEU A 10 7.56 -2.20 -19.59
N ARG A 11 8.55 -2.65 -20.37
CA ARG A 11 9.78 -3.24 -19.82
C ARG A 11 10.56 -2.24 -18.97
N PHE A 12 10.64 -0.98 -19.37
CA PHE A 12 11.25 0.07 -18.55
C PHE A 12 10.51 0.27 -17.24
N VAL A 13 9.17 0.33 -17.27
CA VAL A 13 8.37 0.45 -16.05
C VAL A 13 8.58 -0.76 -15.13
N GLN A 14 8.61 -1.98 -15.68
CA GLN A 14 8.91 -3.19 -14.93
C GLN A 14 10.31 -3.15 -14.30
N ALA A 15 11.32 -2.74 -15.06
CA ALA A 15 12.69 -2.58 -14.56
C ALA A 15 12.76 -1.53 -13.42
N SER A 16 12.02 -0.43 -13.54
CA SER A 16 11.92 0.58 -12.48
C SER A 16 11.28 0.01 -11.21
N TYR A 17 10.21 -0.78 -11.32
CA TYR A 17 9.64 -1.48 -10.15
C TYR A 17 10.63 -2.44 -9.52
N ALA A 18 11.36 -3.22 -10.32
CA ALA A 18 12.38 -4.15 -9.82
C ALA A 18 13.51 -3.41 -9.10
N MET A 19 13.99 -2.30 -9.67
CA MET A 19 15.03 -1.47 -9.06
C MET A 19 14.57 -0.90 -7.71
N VAL A 20 13.37 -0.34 -7.66
CA VAL A 20 12.80 0.18 -6.40
C VAL A 20 12.65 -0.93 -5.37
N ALA A 21 12.22 -2.13 -5.77
CA ALA A 21 12.13 -3.28 -4.86
C ALA A 21 13.49 -3.69 -4.29
N VAL A 22 14.54 -3.74 -5.11
CA VAL A 22 15.91 -4.05 -4.67
C VAL A 22 16.43 -2.98 -3.69
N VAL A 23 16.26 -1.71 -4.02
CA VAL A 23 16.67 -0.59 -3.14
C VAL A 23 15.91 -0.65 -1.81
N SER A 24 14.60 -0.91 -1.84
CA SER A 24 13.77 -1.03 -0.64
C SER A 24 14.23 -2.19 0.24
N ALA A 25 14.48 -3.36 -0.35
CA ALA A 25 15.00 -4.52 0.38
C ALA A 25 16.36 -4.22 1.02
N LEU A 26 17.25 -3.53 0.31
CA LEU A 26 18.55 -3.14 0.84
C LEU A 26 18.43 -2.17 2.03
N LEU A 27 17.53 -1.18 1.95
CA LEU A 27 17.30 -0.23 3.04
C LEU A 27 16.72 -0.92 4.28
N ILE A 28 15.72 -1.80 4.09
CA ILE A 28 15.15 -2.59 5.18
C ILE A 28 16.21 -3.51 5.80
N TYR A 29 17.02 -4.18 4.98
CA TYR A 29 18.10 -5.04 5.47
C TYR A 29 19.15 -4.26 6.26
N ARG A 30 19.56 -3.07 5.77
CA ARG A 30 20.47 -2.17 6.50
C ARG A 30 19.89 -1.76 7.85
N ARG A 31 18.59 -1.46 7.89
CA ARG A 31 17.88 -1.11 9.12
C ARG A 31 17.83 -2.30 10.08
N TYR A 32 17.51 -3.49 9.60
CA TYR A 32 17.55 -4.72 10.39
C TYR A 32 18.92 -4.97 11.00
N LEU A 33 20.02 -4.77 10.25
CA LEU A 33 21.37 -4.90 10.80
C LEU A 33 21.67 -3.89 11.93
N GLN A 34 21.06 -2.70 11.92
CA GLN A 34 21.20 -1.75 13.04
C GLN A 34 20.54 -2.28 14.31
N TYR A 35 19.35 -2.88 14.18
CA TYR A 35 18.64 -3.51 15.29
C TYR A 35 19.45 -4.66 15.92
N VAL A 36 20.06 -5.50 15.08
CA VAL A 36 20.85 -6.64 15.55
C VAL A 36 22.18 -6.21 16.18
N ARG A 37 22.83 -5.18 15.65
CA ARG A 37 24.16 -4.76 16.12
C ARG A 37 24.13 -3.92 17.40
N ASN A 38 23.09 -3.11 17.60
CA ASN A 38 23.00 -2.16 18.72
C ASN A 38 21.71 -2.36 19.54
N PRO A 39 21.50 -3.54 20.16
CA PRO A 39 20.25 -3.82 20.86
C PRO A 39 20.03 -2.95 22.10
N GLN A 40 21.10 -2.53 22.77
CA GLN A 40 21.02 -1.67 23.95
C GLN A 40 20.55 -0.25 23.60
N ASP A 41 21.04 0.31 22.49
CA ASP A 41 20.64 1.63 22.00
C ASP A 41 19.19 1.64 21.53
N VAL A 42 18.75 0.56 20.88
CA VAL A 42 17.36 0.38 20.46
C VAL A 42 16.43 0.35 21.67
N ALA A 43 16.80 -0.38 22.73
CA ALA A 43 15.98 -0.46 23.94
C ALA A 43 15.91 0.91 24.65
N ALA A 44 17.03 1.63 24.72
CA ALA A 44 17.11 2.94 25.36
C ALA A 44 16.40 4.05 24.57
N SER A 45 16.39 3.96 23.24
CA SER A 45 15.84 4.99 22.32
C SER A 45 14.72 4.45 21.43
N SER A 46 13.90 3.55 21.96
CA SER A 46 12.90 2.79 21.18
C SER A 46 11.96 3.65 20.34
N GLY A 47 11.53 4.80 20.87
CA GLY A 47 10.69 5.76 20.14
C GLY A 47 11.39 6.38 18.92
N MET A 48 12.68 6.70 19.01
CA MET A 48 13.45 7.23 17.88
C MET A 48 13.63 6.17 16.78
N TYR A 49 13.81 4.91 17.19
CA TYR A 49 13.92 3.79 16.27
C TYR A 49 12.59 3.52 15.55
N ALA A 50 11.47 3.51 16.28
CA ALA A 50 10.14 3.38 15.69
C ALA A 50 9.82 4.54 14.72
N GLY A 51 10.14 5.78 15.08
CA GLY A 51 9.97 6.94 14.20
C GLY A 51 10.82 6.86 12.94
N GLY A 52 12.06 6.35 13.05
CA GLY A 52 12.92 6.10 11.90
C GLY A 52 12.37 5.02 10.96
N ASP A 53 11.73 3.98 11.50
CA ASP A 53 11.09 2.93 10.70
C ASP A 53 9.89 3.47 9.94
N LEU A 54 9.05 4.28 10.59
CA LEU A 54 7.92 4.97 9.95
C LEU A 54 8.40 5.86 8.79
N LEU A 55 9.45 6.67 9.00
CA LEU A 55 10.00 7.52 7.95
C LEU A 55 10.57 6.72 6.78
N LEU A 56 11.26 5.62 7.07
CA LEU A 56 11.80 4.73 6.05
C LEU A 56 10.67 4.12 5.21
N GLU A 57 9.59 3.67 5.85
CA GLU A 57 8.42 3.12 5.19
C GLU A 57 7.74 4.14 4.28
N ILE A 58 7.51 5.36 4.78
CA ILE A 58 6.94 6.46 4.00
C ILE A 58 7.82 6.74 2.76
N PHE A 59 9.14 6.81 2.96
CA PHE A 59 10.10 7.03 1.88
C PHE A 59 10.03 5.93 0.80
N ILE A 60 10.00 4.66 1.22
CA ILE A 60 9.85 3.51 0.31
C ILE A 60 8.53 3.61 -0.47
N CYS A 61 7.43 3.94 0.20
CA CYS A 61 6.14 4.11 -0.47
C CYS A 61 6.20 5.20 -1.55
N PHE A 62 6.86 6.33 -1.28
CA PHE A 62 7.04 7.38 -2.29
C PHE A 62 7.94 6.94 -3.46
N LEU A 63 8.96 6.12 -3.21
CA LEU A 63 9.76 5.54 -4.29
C LEU A 63 8.92 4.68 -5.24
N PHE A 64 7.97 3.91 -4.72
CA PHE A 64 7.04 3.12 -5.55
C PHE A 64 5.98 3.97 -6.26
N LEU A 65 5.73 5.20 -5.81
CA LEU A 65 4.80 6.11 -6.48
C LEU A 65 5.33 6.54 -7.86
N ALA A 66 6.63 6.78 -7.99
CA ALA A 66 7.25 7.19 -9.26
C ALA A 66 7.03 6.21 -10.43
N PRO A 67 7.39 4.90 -10.31
CA PRO A 67 7.09 3.92 -11.37
C PRO A 67 5.59 3.71 -11.56
N THR A 68 4.78 3.92 -10.52
CA THR A 68 3.30 3.86 -10.62
C THR A 68 2.74 4.99 -11.48
N VAL A 69 3.21 6.23 -11.29
CA VAL A 69 2.84 7.36 -12.16
C VAL A 69 3.32 7.12 -13.59
N ALA A 70 4.56 6.64 -13.76
CA ALA A 70 5.08 6.29 -15.09
C ALA A 70 4.23 5.21 -15.78
N LEU A 71 3.84 4.16 -15.05
CA LEU A 71 2.93 3.12 -15.53
C LEU A 71 1.62 3.73 -16.03
N MET A 72 0.97 4.57 -15.20
CA MET A 72 -0.28 5.24 -15.55
C MET A 72 -0.14 6.06 -16.83
N LEU A 73 0.96 6.79 -17.00
CA LEU A 73 1.22 7.60 -18.19
C LEU A 73 1.42 6.74 -19.44
N VAL A 74 2.05 5.57 -19.32
CA VAL A 74 2.25 4.61 -20.42
C VAL A 74 0.91 3.98 -20.83
N ILE A 75 0.08 3.57 -19.87
CA ILE A 75 -1.18 2.87 -20.17
C ILE A 75 -2.38 3.81 -20.41
N ARG A 76 -2.24 5.13 -20.22
CA ARG A 76 -3.35 6.10 -20.30
C ARG A 76 -4.16 6.09 -21.60
N LYS A 77 -3.56 5.61 -22.70
CA LYS A 77 -4.19 5.58 -24.04
C LYS A 77 -4.88 4.24 -24.34
N SER A 78 -4.64 3.20 -23.56
CA SER A 78 -5.17 1.85 -23.78
C SER A 78 -6.24 1.52 -22.73
N GLU A 79 -7.50 1.35 -23.17
CA GLU A 79 -8.59 1.01 -22.26
C GLU A 79 -8.39 -0.37 -21.64
N SER A 80 -7.97 -1.35 -22.44
CA SER A 80 -7.68 -2.72 -22.00
C SER A 80 -6.60 -2.76 -20.92
N ALA A 81 -5.45 -2.10 -21.11
CA ALA A 81 -4.38 -2.04 -20.13
C ALA A 81 -4.79 -1.28 -18.86
N TYR A 82 -5.49 -0.15 -19.01
CA TYR A 82 -5.96 0.64 -17.86
C TYR A 82 -7.03 -0.12 -17.06
N THR A 83 -7.88 -0.90 -17.72
CA THR A 83 -8.88 -1.75 -17.05
C THR A 83 -8.22 -2.90 -16.29
N ALA A 84 -7.17 -3.51 -16.84
CA ALA A 84 -6.38 -4.51 -16.12
C ALA A 84 -5.74 -3.92 -14.87
N TYR A 85 -5.14 -2.73 -14.98
CA TYR A 85 -4.63 -1.97 -13.85
C TYR A 85 -5.71 -1.67 -12.80
N ALA A 86 -6.90 -1.23 -13.23
CA ALA A 86 -8.02 -0.98 -12.32
C ALA A 86 -8.53 -2.24 -11.59
N LYS A 87 -8.46 -3.42 -12.23
CA LYS A 87 -8.74 -4.71 -11.56
C LYS A 87 -7.70 -5.03 -10.50
N VAL A 88 -6.42 -4.76 -10.76
CA VAL A 88 -5.34 -4.93 -9.76
C VAL A 88 -5.59 -4.02 -8.56
N LEU A 89 -5.93 -2.76 -8.79
CA LEU A 89 -6.30 -1.82 -7.73
C LEU A 89 -7.52 -2.30 -6.91
N LEU A 90 -8.55 -2.82 -7.58
CA LEU A 90 -9.70 -3.39 -6.90
C LEU A 90 -9.32 -4.61 -6.05
N GLY A 91 -8.48 -5.51 -6.59
CA GLY A 91 -7.95 -6.65 -5.85
C GLY A 91 -7.14 -6.22 -4.62
N LEU A 92 -6.29 -5.20 -4.78
CA LEU A 92 -5.54 -4.60 -3.67
C LEU A 92 -6.48 -4.02 -2.61
N SER A 93 -7.58 -3.38 -3.01
CA SER A 93 -8.55 -2.83 -2.05
C SER A 93 -9.34 -3.90 -1.31
N LEU A 94 -9.59 -5.06 -1.91
CA LEU A 94 -10.21 -6.18 -1.22
C LEU A 94 -9.31 -6.77 -0.11
N THR A 95 -7.99 -6.54 -0.18
CA THR A 95 -7.11 -7.01 0.90
C THR A 95 -7.31 -6.22 2.19
N ALA A 96 -7.86 -5.00 2.15
CA ALA A 96 -8.10 -4.20 3.35
C ALA A 96 -9.20 -4.79 4.27
N PRO A 97 -10.44 -5.03 3.82
CA PRO A 97 -11.45 -5.66 4.66
C PRO A 97 -11.07 -7.10 5.03
N LEU A 98 -10.34 -7.80 4.15
CA LEU A 98 -9.77 -9.10 4.47
C LEU A 98 -8.75 -9.00 5.61
N SER A 99 -7.88 -7.99 5.61
CA SER A 99 -6.94 -7.70 6.70
C SER A 99 -7.68 -7.49 8.03
N VAL A 100 -8.75 -6.69 8.02
CA VAL A 100 -9.60 -6.48 9.22
C VAL A 100 -10.22 -7.80 9.69
N GLY A 101 -10.77 -8.60 8.78
CA GLY A 101 -11.33 -9.92 9.11
C GLY A 101 -10.30 -10.86 9.71
N LEU A 102 -9.09 -10.92 9.14
CA LEU A 102 -8.01 -11.78 9.64
C LEU A 102 -7.50 -11.36 11.02
N LEU A 103 -7.52 -10.07 11.37
CA LEU A 103 -7.18 -9.62 12.73
C LEU A 103 -8.11 -10.20 13.81
N THR A 104 -9.35 -10.56 13.46
CA THR A 104 -10.29 -11.15 14.43
C THR A 104 -9.92 -12.58 14.81
N ILE A 105 -9.03 -13.24 14.05
CA ILE A 105 -8.60 -14.62 14.28
C ILE A 105 -7.32 -14.60 15.14
N PRO A 106 -7.37 -15.01 16.43
CA PRO A 106 -6.25 -14.86 17.35
C PRO A 106 -4.99 -15.60 16.91
N VAL A 107 -5.15 -16.74 16.22
CA VAL A 107 -4.05 -17.57 15.70
C VAL A 107 -3.27 -16.85 14.59
N LEU A 108 -3.94 -16.04 13.78
CA LEU A 108 -3.30 -15.29 12.69
C LEU A 108 -2.70 -13.96 13.15
N ASN A 109 -3.06 -13.51 14.35
CA ASN A 109 -2.50 -12.32 14.98
C ASN A 109 -1.13 -12.59 15.66
N GLN A 110 -0.61 -13.82 15.59
CA GLN A 110 0.70 -14.14 16.16
C GLN A 110 1.81 -13.96 15.10
N TRP A 111 2.92 -13.34 15.53
CA TRP A 111 4.18 -13.28 14.77
C TRP A 111 4.09 -12.44 13.48
N TYR A 112 4.54 -12.97 12.35
CA TYR A 112 4.74 -12.29 11.08
C TYR A 112 3.46 -11.87 10.35
N TRP A 113 2.37 -12.62 10.51
CA TRP A 113 1.12 -12.34 9.80
C TRP A 113 0.39 -11.14 10.40
N GLY A 114 0.40 -11.01 11.73
CA GLY A 114 -0.15 -9.85 12.43
C GLY A 114 0.52 -8.54 11.98
N ASP A 115 1.85 -8.51 11.94
CA ASP A 115 2.62 -7.33 11.50
C ASP A 115 2.30 -6.93 10.06
N ALA A 116 2.24 -7.91 9.13
CA ALA A 116 1.91 -7.64 7.73
C ALA A 116 0.47 -7.11 7.54
N ILE A 117 -0.48 -7.63 8.33
CA ILE A 117 -1.88 -7.20 8.32
C ILE A 117 -2.00 -5.76 8.87
N ILE A 118 -1.35 -5.48 10.00
CA ILE A 118 -1.31 -4.14 10.60
C ILE A 118 -0.68 -3.14 9.63
N PHE A 119 0.44 -3.51 9.01
CA PHE A 119 1.12 -2.69 7.99
C PHE A 119 0.18 -2.35 6.83
N ARG A 120 -0.59 -3.32 6.31
CA ARG A 120 -1.56 -3.07 5.24
C ARG A 120 -2.64 -2.07 5.64
N LEU A 121 -3.08 -2.09 6.91
CA LEU A 121 -4.05 -1.13 7.44
C LEU A 121 -3.45 0.27 7.61
N PHE A 122 -2.20 0.36 8.08
CA PHE A 122 -1.46 1.62 8.15
C PHE A 122 -1.21 2.24 6.76
N ALA A 123 -1.02 1.40 5.73
CA ALA A 123 -0.83 1.86 4.36
C ALA A 123 -2.13 2.35 3.67
N MET A 124 -3.31 2.19 4.27
CA MET A 124 -4.60 2.56 3.66
C MET A 124 -4.69 4.03 3.20
N PRO A 125 -4.24 5.05 3.97
CA PRO A 125 -4.27 6.44 3.52
C PRO A 125 -3.50 6.64 2.21
N LEU A 126 -2.37 5.95 2.05
CA LEU A 126 -1.55 6.02 0.85
C LEU A 126 -2.23 5.34 -0.34
N VAL A 127 -2.86 4.18 -0.12
CA VAL A 127 -3.67 3.50 -1.14
C VAL A 127 -4.83 4.39 -1.59
N VAL A 128 -5.52 5.07 -0.66
CA VAL A 128 -6.58 6.03 -0.98
C VAL A 128 -6.07 7.16 -1.87
N VAL A 129 -4.91 7.75 -1.57
CA VAL A 129 -4.30 8.81 -2.41
C VAL A 129 -4.01 8.28 -3.82
N VAL A 130 -3.44 7.07 -3.94
CA VAL A 130 -3.18 6.44 -5.24
C VAL A 130 -4.49 6.20 -6.01
N LEU A 131 -5.55 5.74 -5.35
CA LEU A 131 -6.86 5.51 -5.97
C LEU A 131 -7.50 6.81 -6.46
N ILE A 132 -7.44 7.89 -5.66
CA ILE A 132 -7.95 9.22 -6.04
C ILE A 132 -7.19 9.72 -7.27
N PHE A 133 -5.86 9.63 -7.26
CA PHE A 133 -5.03 10.06 -8.38
C PHE A 133 -5.30 9.23 -9.63
N SER A 134 -5.42 7.91 -9.50
CA SER A 134 -5.80 6.99 -10.58
C SER A 134 -7.15 7.35 -11.18
N ARG A 135 -8.15 7.63 -10.33
CA ARG A 135 -9.49 8.04 -10.76
C ARG A 135 -9.46 9.36 -11.52
N TRP A 136 -8.63 10.31 -11.10
CA TRP A 136 -8.52 11.60 -11.77
C TRP A 136 -7.89 11.46 -13.16
N LEU A 137 -6.88 10.60 -13.30
CA LEU A 137 -6.20 10.37 -14.57
C LEU A 137 -6.97 9.48 -15.56
N THR A 138 -7.86 8.61 -15.07
CA THR A 138 -8.57 7.68 -15.96
C THR A 138 -9.61 8.40 -16.83
N ARG A 139 -9.56 8.14 -18.13
CA ARG A 139 -10.53 8.67 -19.12
C ARG A 139 -11.66 7.69 -19.42
N PHE A 140 -11.48 6.42 -19.08
CA PHE A 140 -12.39 5.34 -19.48
C PHE A 140 -13.46 5.09 -18.41
N ALA A 141 -14.72 5.05 -18.83
CA ALA A 141 -15.85 4.89 -17.92
C ALA A 141 -15.79 3.57 -17.12
N ARG A 142 -15.37 2.47 -17.78
CA ARG A 142 -15.28 1.14 -17.14
C ARG A 142 -14.21 1.11 -16.05
N ALA A 143 -13.00 1.56 -16.37
CA ALA A 143 -11.92 1.63 -15.39
C ALA A 143 -12.24 2.59 -14.25
N ARG A 144 -12.89 3.73 -14.53
CA ARG A 144 -13.34 4.68 -13.52
C ARG A 144 -14.30 4.04 -12.52
N ARG A 145 -15.26 3.21 -12.98
CA ARG A 145 -16.17 2.48 -12.07
C ARG A 145 -15.40 1.52 -11.17
N LEU A 146 -14.47 0.73 -11.71
CA LEU A 146 -13.67 -0.20 -10.92
C LEU A 146 -12.84 0.51 -9.85
N ILE A 147 -12.19 1.63 -10.21
CA ILE A 147 -11.43 2.45 -9.24
C ILE A 147 -12.38 3.08 -8.20
N SER A 148 -13.60 3.44 -8.60
CA SER A 148 -14.62 3.95 -7.67
C SER A 148 -15.02 2.90 -6.64
N TYR A 149 -15.20 1.65 -7.07
CA TYR A 149 -15.49 0.53 -6.17
C TYR A 149 -14.31 0.26 -5.23
N ALA A 150 -13.08 0.26 -5.76
CA ALA A 150 -11.88 0.14 -4.94
C ALA A 150 -11.81 1.24 -3.86
N LEU A 151 -12.06 2.50 -4.26
CA LEU A 151 -12.07 3.65 -3.35
C LEU A 151 -13.18 3.53 -2.28
N LEU A 152 -14.37 3.05 -2.65
CA LEU A 152 -15.45 2.81 -1.70
C LEU A 152 -15.08 1.71 -0.70
N ILE A 153 -14.53 0.59 -1.17
CA ILE A 153 -14.11 -0.52 -0.29
C ILE A 153 -13.03 -0.03 0.67
N GLU A 154 -11.99 0.63 0.16
CA GLU A 154 -10.88 1.14 0.97
C GLU A 154 -11.38 2.18 1.99
N GLY A 155 -12.19 3.14 1.54
CA GLY A 155 -12.71 4.23 2.37
C GLY A 155 -13.68 3.74 3.45
N LEU A 156 -14.61 2.85 3.12
CA LEU A 156 -15.53 2.27 4.10
C LEU A 156 -14.77 1.41 5.12
N THR A 157 -13.79 0.63 4.68
CA THR A 157 -12.95 -0.15 5.59
C THR A 157 -12.17 0.77 6.54
N PHE A 158 -11.61 1.87 6.02
CA PHE A 158 -10.88 2.84 6.83
C PHE A 158 -11.78 3.49 7.89
N ILE A 159 -12.99 3.92 7.50
CA ILE A 159 -13.99 4.47 8.43
C ILE A 159 -14.37 3.44 9.49
N ALA A 160 -14.60 2.18 9.11
CA ALA A 160 -14.96 1.11 10.03
C ALA A 160 -13.86 0.83 11.06
N VAL A 161 -12.59 0.81 10.63
CA VAL A 161 -11.43 0.65 11.54
C VAL A 161 -11.37 1.81 12.54
N ILE A 162 -11.47 3.06 12.06
CA ILE A 162 -11.46 4.24 12.93
C ILE A 162 -12.64 4.22 13.91
N ALA A 163 -13.85 3.95 13.43
CA ALA A 163 -15.04 3.86 14.27
C ALA A 163 -14.90 2.76 15.34
N GLY A 164 -14.38 1.60 14.97
CA GLY A 164 -14.07 0.52 15.91
C GLY A 164 -13.11 0.98 17.00
N LEU A 165 -11.99 1.61 16.63
CA LEU A 165 -11.03 2.14 17.60
C LEU A 165 -11.68 3.13 18.59
N PHE A 166 -12.53 4.04 18.10
CA PHE A 166 -13.25 4.98 18.98
C PHE A 166 -14.27 4.31 19.90
N LEU A 167 -15.00 3.30 19.41
CA LEU A 167 -15.99 2.57 20.20
C LEU A 167 -15.32 1.74 21.30
N PHE A 168 -14.25 1.00 20.97
CA PHE A 168 -13.50 0.21 21.95
C PHE A 168 -12.70 1.07 22.92
N SER A 169 -12.19 2.22 22.49
CA SER A 169 -11.50 3.17 23.39
C SER A 169 -12.42 3.79 24.44
N LYS A 170 -13.74 3.87 24.19
CA LYS A 170 -14.73 4.40 25.14
C LYS A 170 -15.30 3.35 26.09
N GLY A 171 -15.17 2.06 25.77
CA GLY A 171 -15.70 0.96 26.59
C GLY A 171 -14.81 0.52 27.76
N GLY A 172 -13.63 1.12 27.94
CA GLY A 172 -12.65 0.75 28.98
C GLY A 172 -12.76 1.49 30.32
N TYR A 173 -13.81 2.30 30.53
CA TYR A 173 -14.13 2.92 31.82
C TYR A 173 -15.48 2.39 32.31
N GLY A 174 -15.46 1.22 32.94
CA GLY A 174 -16.60 0.57 33.58
C GLY A 174 -16.14 -0.51 34.54
#